data_AF-A0A2N2ML64-F1
#
_entry.id   AF-A0A2N2ML64-F1
#
_cell.length_a   1.000
_cell.length_b   1.000
_cell.length_c   1.000
_cell.angle_alpha   90.00
_cell.angle_beta   90.00
_cell.angle_gamma   90.00
#
_symmetry.space_group_name_H-M   'P 1'
#
loop_
_entity.id
_entity.type
_entity.pdbx_description
1 polymer ?
#
loop_
_entity_poly.entity_id
_entity_poly.type
_entity_poly.pdbx_seq_one_letter_code
_entity_poly.pdbx_strand_id
1 'polypeptide(L)'
;MPTSLDPQPAENEIECGRCGANFYYELARCPNCGVNIYEPEADRQPSHSPARQENWFSALIRRLTNKPHPADELFGAAINQAELFNNLLSKVGGNRSAAERLIEFERQKNPQGNRIAWLNQAIQRWERDNRSTETK
;
A
#
# COMPACT_ATOMS: atom_id res chain seq x y z
N MET A 1 -28.06 47.77 -17.66
CA MET A 1 -27.91 46.31 -17.41
C MET A 1 -26.65 46.12 -16.56
N PRO A 2 -26.68 45.42 -15.43
CA PRO A 2 -25.48 45.20 -14.64
C PRO A 2 -24.61 44.18 -15.38
N THR A 3 -23.46 44.63 -15.89
CA THR A 3 -22.39 43.74 -16.37
C THR A 3 -21.82 43.01 -15.16
N SER A 4 -21.99 41.69 -15.13
CA SER A 4 -21.38 40.81 -14.15
C SER A 4 -19.87 41.09 -14.08
N LEU A 5 -19.40 41.42 -12.89
CA LEU A 5 -17.99 41.65 -12.53
C LEU A 5 -17.27 40.35 -12.17
N ASP A 6 -17.82 39.19 -12.52
CA ASP A 6 -17.07 37.94 -12.41
C ASP A 6 -16.08 37.88 -13.57
N PRO A 7 -14.75 37.88 -13.30
CA PRO A 7 -13.78 37.60 -14.34
C PRO A 7 -14.12 36.21 -14.87
N GLN A 8 -14.56 36.14 -16.13
CA GLN A 8 -14.78 34.85 -16.77
C GLN A 8 -13.47 34.08 -16.64
N PRO A 9 -13.48 32.84 -16.12
CA PRO A 9 -12.28 32.02 -16.12
C PRO A 9 -11.76 32.02 -17.55
N ALA A 10 -10.45 32.18 -17.72
CA ALA A 10 -9.88 32.05 -19.04
C ALA A 10 -10.36 30.73 -19.63
N GLU A 11 -10.67 30.71 -20.92
CA GLU A 11 -11.29 29.58 -21.63
C GLU A 11 -10.54 28.24 -21.46
N ASN A 12 -9.32 28.29 -20.91
CA ASN A 12 -8.45 27.17 -20.62
C ASN A 12 -8.19 26.87 -19.13
N GLU A 13 -8.91 27.48 -18.19
CA GLU A 13 -8.77 27.25 -16.74
C GLU A 13 -9.85 26.31 -16.19
N ILE A 14 -9.44 25.37 -15.34
CA ILE A 14 -10.33 24.43 -14.65
C ILE A 14 -10.05 24.43 -13.15
N GLU A 15 -11.08 24.16 -12.36
CA GLU A 15 -11.00 24.07 -10.90
C GLU A 15 -10.73 22.64 -10.46
N CYS A 16 -9.77 22.45 -9.55
CA CYS A 16 -9.50 21.16 -8.95
C CYS A 16 -10.62 20.76 -7.98
N GLY A 17 -11.41 19.73 -8.31
CA GLY A 17 -12.45 19.20 -7.42
C GLY A 17 -11.97 18.65 -6.07
N ARG A 18 -10.65 18.51 -5.86
CA ARG A 18 -10.07 18.07 -4.58
C ARG A 18 -9.62 19.23 -3.70
N CYS A 19 -9.01 20.28 -4.26
CA CYS A 19 -8.39 21.35 -3.48
C CYS A 19 -8.80 22.77 -3.88
N GLY A 20 -9.74 22.92 -4.83
CA GLY A 20 -10.27 24.22 -5.26
C GLY A 20 -9.27 25.13 -5.98
N ALA A 21 -8.12 24.61 -6.39
CA ALA A 21 -7.13 25.39 -7.11
C ALA A 21 -7.53 25.51 -8.59
N ASN A 22 -7.47 26.72 -9.14
CA ASN A 22 -7.64 26.96 -10.58
C ASN A 22 -6.30 26.77 -11.29
N PHE A 23 -6.29 25.99 -12.36
CA PHE A 23 -5.10 25.73 -13.17
C PHE A 23 -5.50 25.38 -14.60
N TYR A 24 -4.55 25.41 -15.53
CA TYR A 24 -4.83 25.14 -16.95
C TYR A 24 -5.12 23.67 -17.22
N TYR A 25 -6.13 23.37 -18.06
CA TYR A 25 -6.51 21.98 -18.38
C TYR A 25 -5.40 21.19 -19.08
N GLU A 26 -4.38 21.84 -19.64
CA GLU A 26 -3.22 21.20 -20.26
C GLU A 26 -2.39 20.36 -19.27
N LEU A 27 -2.54 20.60 -17.97
CA LEU A 27 -1.86 19.82 -16.95
C LEU A 27 -2.60 18.50 -16.69
N ALA A 28 -1.88 17.38 -16.77
CA ALA A 28 -2.43 16.07 -16.41
C ALA A 28 -2.68 15.91 -14.90
N ARG A 29 -2.05 16.75 -14.07
CA ARG A 29 -2.12 16.74 -12.60
C ARG A 29 -2.31 18.13 -12.03
N CYS A 30 -3.10 18.24 -10.96
CA CYS A 30 -3.23 19.47 -10.20
C CYS A 30 -1.87 19.85 -9.57
N PRO A 31 -1.34 21.06 -9.78
CA PRO A 31 -0.05 21.49 -9.23
C PRO A 31 -0.06 21.64 -7.70
N ASN A 32 -1.24 21.79 -7.09
CA ASN A 32 -1.38 22.01 -5.66
C ASN A 32 -1.51 20.68 -4.87
N CYS A 33 -2.35 19.75 -5.32
CA CYS A 33 -2.64 18.51 -4.59
C CYS A 33 -2.23 17.22 -5.31
N GLY A 34 -1.71 17.31 -6.54
CA GLY A 34 -1.20 16.17 -7.30
C GLY A 34 -2.27 15.20 -7.82
N VAL A 35 -3.57 15.53 -7.71
CA VAL A 35 -4.64 14.68 -8.26
C VAL A 35 -4.57 14.66 -9.78
N ASN A 36 -4.68 13.48 -10.39
CA ASN A 36 -4.84 13.34 -11.83
C ASN A 36 -6.20 13.88 -12.25
N ILE A 37 -6.21 14.69 -13.31
CA ILE A 37 -7.44 15.31 -13.83
C ILE A 37 -8.07 14.42 -14.91
N TYR A 38 -7.21 13.81 -15.72
CA TYR A 38 -7.61 12.80 -16.67
C TYR A 38 -7.37 11.43 -16.06
N GLU A 39 -8.31 10.53 -16.31
CA GLU A 39 -8.00 9.11 -16.18
C GLU A 39 -6.79 8.85 -17.08
N PRO A 40 -5.68 8.32 -16.53
CA PRO A 40 -4.56 7.95 -17.39
C PRO A 40 -5.17 7.05 -18.46
N GLU A 41 -4.87 7.33 -19.73
CA GLU A 41 -5.18 6.39 -20.79
C GLU A 41 -4.56 5.09 -20.30
N ALA A 42 -5.42 4.15 -19.87
CA ALA A 42 -4.99 2.79 -19.74
C ALA A 42 -4.49 2.54 -21.15
N ASP A 43 -3.17 2.44 -21.29
CA ASP A 43 -2.58 1.88 -22.48
C ASP A 43 -3.53 0.76 -22.86
N ARG A 44 -3.88 0.66 -24.14
CA ARG A 44 -4.36 -0.62 -24.63
C ARG A 44 -3.18 -1.58 -24.44
N GLN A 45 -2.88 -1.95 -23.19
CA GLN A 45 -2.43 -3.24 -22.80
C GLN A 45 -3.31 -4.12 -23.67
N PRO A 46 -2.74 -4.86 -24.63
CA PRO A 46 -3.47 -5.98 -25.17
C PRO A 46 -4.03 -6.66 -23.95
N SER A 47 -5.35 -6.82 -23.90
CA SER A 47 -6.02 -7.49 -22.83
C SER A 47 -5.32 -8.84 -22.69
N HIS A 48 -4.33 -8.92 -21.80
CA HIS A 48 -3.80 -10.16 -21.28
C HIS A 48 -4.84 -10.63 -20.24
N SER A 49 -6.11 -10.67 -20.64
CA SER A 49 -6.91 -11.85 -20.35
C SER A 49 -6.08 -13.02 -20.87
N PRO A 50 -5.52 -13.89 -20.00
CA PRO A 50 -4.98 -15.14 -20.49
C PRO A 50 -6.08 -15.77 -21.33
N ALA A 51 -5.71 -16.16 -22.55
CA ALA A 51 -6.61 -16.63 -23.60
C ALA A 51 -7.78 -17.41 -22.99
N ARG A 52 -8.97 -16.86 -23.18
CA ARG A 52 -10.26 -17.44 -22.87
C ARG A 52 -10.46 -18.67 -23.76
N GLN A 53 -9.72 -19.75 -23.49
CA GLN A 53 -10.17 -21.11 -23.78
C GLN A 53 -11.07 -21.50 -22.62
N GLU A 54 -12.28 -20.95 -22.63
CA GLU A 54 -13.32 -21.23 -21.64
C GLU A 54 -13.81 -22.67 -21.81
N ASN A 55 -13.14 -23.58 -21.11
CA ASN A 55 -13.79 -24.81 -20.70
C ASN A 55 -14.93 -24.40 -19.77
N TRP A 56 -16.16 -24.54 -20.27
CA TRP A 56 -17.45 -24.27 -19.61
C TRP A 56 -17.56 -24.80 -18.16
N PHE A 57 -16.71 -25.75 -17.77
CA PHE A 57 -16.57 -26.23 -16.39
C PHE A 57 -16.05 -25.17 -15.40
N SER A 58 -15.20 -24.24 -15.82
CA SER A 58 -14.61 -23.21 -14.94
C SER A 58 -15.62 -22.16 -14.48
N ALA A 59 -16.62 -21.84 -15.31
CA ALA A 59 -17.74 -20.97 -14.95
C ALA A 59 -18.66 -21.61 -13.88
N LEU A 60 -18.76 -22.95 -13.87
CA LEU A 60 -19.51 -23.68 -12.84
C LEU A 60 -18.78 -23.67 -11.48
N ILE A 61 -17.44 -23.74 -11.49
CA ILE A 61 -16.63 -23.71 -10.26
C ILE A 61 -16.71 -22.35 -9.55
N ARG A 62 -16.76 -21.23 -10.30
CA ARG A 62 -16.88 -19.88 -9.71
C ARG A 62 -18.19 -19.65 -8.96
N ARG A 63 -19.30 -20.31 -9.33
CA ARG A 63 -20.58 -20.23 -8.59
C ARG A 63 -20.62 -21.12 -7.35
N LEU A 64 -19.76 -22.14 -7.26
CA LEU A 64 -19.71 -23.04 -6.10
C LEU A 64 -18.73 -22.60 -5.01
N THR A 65 -17.72 -21.80 -5.34
CA THR A 65 -16.73 -21.37 -4.36
C THR A 65 -16.84 -19.88 -4.07
N ASN A 66 -17.50 -19.58 -2.96
CA ASN A 66 -17.44 -18.33 -2.21
C ASN A 66 -16.05 -18.18 -1.57
N LYS A 67 -14.98 -18.22 -2.39
CA LYS A 67 -13.60 -18.14 -1.92
C LYS A 67 -13.16 -16.67 -1.91
N PRO A 68 -12.57 -16.18 -0.82
CA PRO A 68 -12.02 -14.82 -0.76
C PRO A 68 -10.94 -14.66 -1.82
N HIS A 69 -10.75 -13.41 -2.28
CA HIS A 69 -9.82 -13.14 -3.36
C HIS A 69 -8.40 -13.53 -2.91
N PRO A 70 -7.57 -14.17 -3.76
CA PRO A 70 -6.17 -14.49 -3.42
C PRO A 70 -5.33 -13.23 -3.11
N ALA A 71 -5.85 -12.05 -3.46
CA ALA A 71 -5.30 -10.76 -3.06
C ALA A 71 -5.43 -10.52 -1.53
N ASP A 72 -6.51 -10.95 -0.89
CA ASP A 72 -6.75 -10.74 0.55
C ASP A 72 -5.70 -11.45 1.41
N GLU A 73 -5.21 -12.62 0.98
CA GLU A 73 -4.13 -13.35 1.67
C GLU A 73 -2.78 -12.64 1.52
N LEU A 74 -2.49 -12.07 0.36
CA LEU A 74 -1.25 -11.32 0.10
C LEU A 74 -1.23 -9.97 0.83
N PHE A 75 -2.33 -9.22 0.76
CA PHE A 75 -2.48 -7.94 1.45
C PHE A 75 -2.56 -8.14 2.97
N GLY A 76 -3.26 -9.16 3.44
CA GLY A 76 -3.32 -9.52 4.85
C GLY A 76 -1.94 -9.85 5.43
N ALA A 77 -1.14 -10.66 4.72
CA ALA A 77 0.22 -10.98 5.13
C ALA A 77 1.13 -9.74 5.21
N ALA A 78 1.01 -8.82 4.25
CA ALA A 78 1.78 -7.57 4.24
C ALA A 78 1.39 -6.61 5.38
N ILE A 79 0.09 -6.48 5.67
CA ILE A 79 -0.42 -5.67 6.78
C ILE A 79 0.08 -6.22 8.11
N ASN A 80 -0.05 -7.54 8.32
CA ASN A 80 0.46 -8.21 9.53
C ASN A 80 1.97 -7.97 9.73
N GLN A 81 2.74 -7.97 8.64
CA GLN A 81 4.17 -7.70 8.70
C GLN A 81 4.49 -6.26 9.11
N ALA A 82 3.73 -5.28 8.62
CA ALA A 82 3.92 -3.87 8.96
C ALA A 82 3.60 -3.61 10.44
N GLU A 83 2.54 -4.23 10.96
CA GLU A 83 2.18 -4.13 12.38
C GLU A 83 3.27 -4.68 13.29
N LEU A 84 3.79 -5.89 13.00
CA LEU A 84 4.89 -6.49 13.77
C LEU A 84 6.17 -5.62 13.72
N PHE A 85 6.48 -5.05 12.56
CA PHE A 85 7.63 -4.17 12.44
C PHE A 85 7.44 -2.87 13.24
N ASN A 86 6.26 -2.26 13.20
CA ASN A 86 5.93 -1.08 14.01
C ASN A 86 5.97 -1.39 15.51
N ASN A 87 5.51 -2.56 15.93
CA ASN A 87 5.62 -3.02 17.31
C ASN A 87 7.09 -3.14 17.74
N LEU A 88 7.91 -3.79 16.92
CA LEU A 88 9.36 -3.89 17.16
C LEU A 88 10.02 -2.51 17.23
N LEU A 89 9.67 -1.60 16.31
CA LEU A 89 10.15 -0.21 16.31
C LEU A 89 9.77 0.52 17.59
N SER A 90 8.52 0.42 18.03
CA SER A 90 8.05 1.03 19.28
C SER A 90 8.85 0.52 20.47
N LYS A 91 9.09 -0.79 20.54
CA LYS A 91 9.91 -1.43 21.58
C LYS A 91 11.35 -0.89 21.59
N VAL A 92 12.02 -0.83 20.44
CA VAL A 92 13.39 -0.30 20.36
C VAL A 92 13.49 1.24 20.42
N GLY A 93 12.43 1.94 20.85
CA GLY A 93 12.42 3.39 21.01
C GLY A 93 12.48 4.15 19.67
N GLY A 94 11.92 3.58 18.60
CA GLY A 94 11.91 4.15 17.25
C GLY A 94 13.23 3.98 16.49
N ASN A 95 14.24 3.32 17.07
CA ASN A 95 15.52 3.11 16.39
C ASN A 95 15.42 2.03 15.31
N ARG A 96 15.19 2.48 14.07
CA ARG A 96 15.08 1.60 12.89
C ARG A 96 16.31 0.72 12.66
N SER A 97 17.52 1.26 12.87
CA SER A 97 18.76 0.50 12.68
C SER A 97 18.92 -0.62 13.71
N ALA A 98 18.40 -0.44 14.92
CA ALA A 98 18.37 -1.51 15.92
C ALA A 98 17.36 -2.61 15.55
N ALA A 99 16.15 -2.23 15.11
CA ALA A 99 15.13 -3.17 14.66
C ALA A 99 15.60 -4.01 13.46
N GLU A 100 16.22 -3.38 12.45
CA GLU A 100 16.73 -4.09 11.27
C GLU A 100 17.86 -5.06 11.61
N ARG A 101 18.76 -4.71 12.54
CA ARG A 101 19.80 -5.63 13.01
C ARG A 101 19.24 -6.85 13.74
N LEU A 102 18.18 -6.67 14.53
CA LEU A 102 17.51 -7.80 15.19
C LEU A 102 16.87 -8.75 14.16
N ILE A 103 16.19 -8.19 13.15
CA ILE A 103 15.59 -9.00 12.07
C ILE A 103 16.67 -9.71 11.27
N GLU A 104 17.77 -9.02 10.94
CA GLU A 104 18.89 -9.59 10.21
C GLU A 104 19.54 -10.74 10.96
N PHE A 105 19.70 -10.60 12.28
CA PHE A 105 20.21 -11.67 13.12
C PHE A 105 19.31 -12.91 13.05
N GLU A 106 17.99 -12.74 13.21
CA GLU A 106 17.07 -13.88 13.16
C GLU A 106 16.99 -14.49 11.75
N ARG A 107 17.15 -13.69 10.70
CA ARG A 107 17.29 -14.16 9.32
C ARG A 107 18.53 -15.04 9.14
N GLN A 108 19.67 -14.63 9.67
CA GLN A 108 20.90 -15.41 9.59
C GLN A 108 20.80 -16.73 10.38
N LYS A 109 20.09 -16.71 11.51
CA LYS A 109 19.87 -17.91 12.34
C LYS A 109 18.87 -18.89 11.71
N ASN A 110 17.84 -18.39 11.04
CA ASN A 110 16.83 -19.21 10.36
C ASN A 110 16.59 -18.70 8.92
N PRO A 111 17.49 -19.01 7.97
CA PRO A 111 17.40 -18.50 6.60
C PRO A 111 16.21 -19.05 5.81
N GLN A 112 15.61 -20.17 6.24
CA GLN A 112 14.42 -20.78 5.63
C GLN A 112 13.11 -20.15 6.15
N GLY A 113 13.18 -19.32 7.19
CA GLY A 113 12.01 -18.65 7.76
C GLY A 113 11.41 -17.60 6.82
N ASN A 114 10.14 -17.25 7.06
CA ASN A 114 9.54 -16.09 6.43
C ASN A 114 9.77 -14.82 7.27
N ARG A 115 9.56 -13.65 6.67
CA ARG A 115 9.79 -12.37 7.34
C ARG A 115 8.94 -12.17 8.60
N ILE A 116 7.72 -12.69 8.61
CA ILE A 116 6.82 -12.66 9.77
C ILE A 116 7.43 -13.46 10.94
N ALA A 117 8.01 -14.63 10.67
CA ALA A 117 8.67 -15.45 11.68
C ALA A 117 9.90 -14.74 12.26
N TRP A 118 10.73 -14.11 11.42
CA TRP A 118 11.88 -13.34 11.89
C TRP A 118 11.46 -12.14 12.75
N LEU A 119 10.40 -11.43 12.37
CA LEU A 119 9.85 -10.32 13.16
C LEU A 119 9.35 -10.77 14.53
N ASN A 120 8.58 -11.87 14.57
CA ASN A 120 8.10 -12.43 15.84
C ASN A 120 9.26 -12.88 16.74
N GLN A 121 10.25 -13.57 16.18
CA GLN A 121 11.44 -14.00 16.93
C GLN A 121 12.25 -12.81 17.44
N ALA A 122 12.41 -11.76 16.63
CA ALA A 122 13.08 -10.53 17.01
C ALA A 122 12.38 -9.83 18.18
N ILE A 123 11.05 -9.73 18.16
CA ILE A 123 10.24 -9.17 19.25
C ILE A 123 10.41 -10.00 20.53
N GLN A 124 10.20 -11.32 20.45
CA GLN A 124 10.31 -12.21 21.61
C GLN A 124 11.68 -12.15 22.25
N ARG A 125 12.73 -12.03 21.44
CA ARG A 125 14.09 -11.90 21.93
C ARG A 125 14.30 -10.57 22.64
N TRP A 126 13.91 -9.46 22.03
CA TRP A 126 14.01 -8.15 22.66
C TRP A 126 13.29 -8.12 24.01
N GLU A 127 12.09 -8.73 24.09
CA GLU A 127 11.33 -8.84 25.34
C GLU A 127 12.05 -9.67 26.40
N ARG A 128 12.68 -10.78 26.01
CA ARG A 128 13.48 -11.61 26.92
C ARG A 128 14.68 -10.84 27.45
N ASP A 129 15.40 -10.16 26.55
CA ASP A 129 16.62 -9.42 26.88
C ASP A 129 16.27 -8.26 27.82
N ASN A 130 15.19 -7.51 27.55
CA ASN A 130 14.80 -6.40 28.41
C ASN A 130 14.15 -6.82 29.73
N ARG A 131 13.36 -7.90 29.76
CA ARG A 131 12.82 -8.43 31.02
C ARG A 131 13.93 -8.87 31.99
N SER A 132 15.05 -9.37 31.46
CA SER A 132 16.21 -9.74 32.27
C SER A 132 16.95 -8.53 32.86
N THR A 133 16.80 -7.35 32.27
CA THR A 133 17.42 -6.11 32.76
C THR A 133 16.62 -5.43 33.87
N GLU A 134 15.30 -5.66 33.94
CA GLU A 134 14.42 -5.08 34.97
C GLU A 134 14.47 -5.83 36.31
N THR A 135 14.99 -7.05 36.34
CA THR A 135 15.02 -7.93 37.52
C THR A 135 16.32 -7.86 38.32
N LYS A 136 17.18 -6.88 38.03
CA LYS A 136 18.50 -6.72 38.64
C LYS A 136 18.67 -5.32 39.22
#